data_AF-A0AB33AHF7-F1
#
_entry.id   AF-A0AB33AHF7-F1
#
_cell.length_a   1.000
_cell.length_b   1.000
_cell.length_c   1.000
_cell.angle_alpha   90.00
_cell.angle_beta   90.00
_cell.angle_gamma   90.00
#
_symmetry.space_group_name_H-M   'P 1'
#
loop_
_entity.id
_entity.type
_entity.pdbx_description
1 polymer ?
#
loop_
_entity_poly.entity_id
_entity_poly.type
_entity_poly.pdbx_seq_one_letter_code
_entity_poly.pdbx_strand_id
1 'polypeptide(L)'
;MFTSHRTASRLRGMSDPQLQQMTATLDELDGRERALRAEIDALRGRMIEWTQAEYLKAQRYWDDYRRAQGVAQAVAPAPAVVPAARMPVPAHAPHPAPPQPEPLWMREGFASKAMALAGAVVTLAGVVMLLVLAAKSGYFGPVPRMVSGAVLAGGLVALGIRVYSRPGGRVGGIATAATGFAAAFFDVLALTVIYDRIPVVAGLVLGLGIAGVGLVLARHWNSQPFASGVVAAITVLAPFLTDGFTGELAAFALVLLIASLTAQVGRNWPVLHAFRTVGVSLTLLAAIHVSYTASLALLAMSVVALLVTLVGSLWLLTGEHDDITSSVMIAVASSPVLYGALFFPVWPLGVLVPVGVAVVMGAVLLLVGALPVHARITVAAVAGVALLQASIDGARDALLAVVLLAIALSCCAIGYQLRDRVSLVLGQVFGVLGAAVYLAYVRPELLTDSAGAVLYAGPLLVIASVLMAATVGMVLATMARVGWAGPQSAPTHAVLAGVSMLYSGTAAVVLSGTALLGNNDGFLLGHGLATVSWMAVSVALLLAGLRRYRGRSWFTRTGFVLAAMAVAKLFLFDLATLDGVARIGAFIVTGLLLLGGGTLYAREYATRSEELTAERPVT
;
A
#
# COMPACT_ATOMS: atom_id res chain seq x y z
N MET A 1 -41.45 -35.15 -13.38
CA MET A 1 -42.40 -36.24 -13.68
C MET A 1 -42.23 -36.65 -15.14
N PHE A 2 -41.20 -37.45 -15.49
CA PHE A 2 -41.04 -38.12 -16.81
C PHE A 2 -39.80 -39.04 -16.78
N THR A 3 -39.86 -40.18 -16.08
CA THR A 3 -38.83 -41.25 -16.20
C THR A 3 -39.32 -42.66 -15.85
N SER A 4 -40.56 -42.88 -15.36
CA SER A 4 -40.95 -44.19 -14.81
C SER A 4 -41.28 -45.27 -15.84
N HIS A 5 -41.57 -44.92 -17.10
CA HIS A 5 -42.06 -45.89 -18.09
C HIS A 5 -40.96 -46.72 -18.78
N ARG A 6 -39.70 -46.25 -18.84
CA ARG A 6 -38.61 -47.01 -19.50
C ARG A 6 -38.01 -48.09 -18.60
N THR A 7 -37.93 -47.86 -17.29
CA THR A 7 -37.34 -48.80 -16.31
C THR A 7 -38.17 -50.08 -16.17
N ALA A 8 -39.50 -49.98 -16.19
CA ALA A 8 -40.39 -51.13 -16.06
C ALA A 8 -40.35 -52.11 -17.25
N SER A 9 -39.91 -51.65 -18.43
CA SER A 9 -39.78 -52.50 -19.63
C SER A 9 -38.49 -53.32 -19.65
N ARG A 10 -37.38 -52.81 -19.08
CA ARG A 10 -36.11 -53.55 -18.99
C ARG A 10 -36.13 -54.65 -17.95
N LEU A 11 -36.81 -54.44 -16.82
CA LEU A 11 -36.93 -55.44 -15.74
C LEU A 11 -37.74 -56.68 -16.16
N ARG A 12 -38.62 -56.56 -17.16
CA ARG A 12 -39.53 -57.63 -17.59
C ARG A 12 -38.90 -58.66 -18.55
N GLY A 13 -37.68 -58.41 -19.01
CA GLY A 13 -36.93 -59.29 -19.93
C GLY A 13 -35.66 -59.90 -19.35
N MET A 14 -35.37 -59.69 -18.06
CA MET A 14 -34.21 -60.28 -17.39
C MET A 14 -34.54 -61.69 -16.91
N SER A 15 -33.72 -62.68 -17.27
CA SER A 15 -33.85 -64.05 -16.76
C SER A 15 -33.54 -64.09 -15.25
N ASP A 16 -34.17 -64.97 -14.48
CA ASP A 16 -33.95 -65.17 -13.03
C ASP A 16 -32.49 -65.05 -12.53
N PRO A 17 -31.46 -65.61 -13.21
CA PRO A 17 -30.07 -65.46 -12.76
C PRO A 17 -29.54 -64.01 -12.85
N GLN A 18 -30.02 -63.20 -13.80
CA GLN A 18 -29.61 -61.80 -13.92
C GLN A 18 -30.22 -60.92 -12.85
N LEU A 19 -31.45 -61.23 -12.43
CA LEU A 19 -32.10 -60.55 -11.30
C LEU A 19 -31.37 -60.87 -9.99
N GLN A 20 -31.00 -62.13 -9.77
CA GLN A 20 -30.22 -62.55 -8.60
C GLN A 20 -28.84 -61.87 -8.54
N GLN A 21 -28.16 -61.76 -9.69
CA GLN A 21 -26.87 -61.08 -9.77
C GLN A 21 -27.00 -59.58 -9.47
N MET A 22 -28.07 -58.93 -9.95
CA MET A 22 -28.32 -57.52 -9.67
C MET A 22 -28.65 -57.27 -8.19
N THR A 23 -29.47 -58.13 -7.57
CA THR A 23 -29.73 -58.05 -6.12
C THR A 23 -28.47 -58.29 -5.29
N ALA A 24 -27.62 -59.24 -5.69
CA ALA A 24 -26.34 -59.46 -5.02
C ALA A 24 -25.40 -58.24 -5.14
N THR A 25 -25.36 -57.57 -6.29
CA THR A 25 -24.57 -56.33 -6.44
C THR A 25 -25.14 -55.16 -5.64
N LEU A 26 -26.46 -55.08 -5.48
CA LEU A 26 -27.10 -54.05 -4.65
C LEU A 26 -26.81 -54.29 -3.16
N ASP A 27 -26.87 -55.53 -2.70
CA ASP A 27 -26.52 -55.89 -1.32
C ASP A 27 -25.04 -55.62 -1.03
N GLU A 28 -24.14 -55.84 -2.00
CA GLU A 28 -22.73 -55.50 -1.87
C GLU A 28 -22.51 -53.99 -1.79
N LEU A 29 -23.23 -53.20 -2.61
CA LEU A 29 -23.16 -51.74 -2.58
C LEU A 29 -23.70 -51.17 -1.26
N ASP A 30 -24.82 -51.68 -0.76
CA ASP A 30 -25.37 -51.30 0.55
C ASP A 30 -24.43 -51.72 1.70
N GLY A 31 -23.70 -52.82 1.55
CA GLY A 31 -22.63 -53.22 2.47
C GLY A 31 -21.47 -52.22 2.49
N ARG A 32 -21.01 -51.80 1.30
CA ARG A 32 -19.94 -50.80 1.15
C ARG A 32 -20.34 -49.43 1.66
N GLU A 33 -21.58 -49.00 1.43
CA GLU A 33 -22.09 -47.72 1.93
C GLU A 33 -22.14 -47.70 3.46
N ARG A 34 -22.59 -48.79 4.09
CA ARG A 34 -22.59 -48.92 5.56
C ARG A 34 -21.18 -48.89 6.14
N ALA A 35 -20.22 -49.55 5.50
CA ALA A 35 -18.82 -49.51 5.92
C ALA A 35 -18.23 -48.08 5.83
N LEU A 36 -18.50 -47.38 4.74
CA LEU A 36 -18.05 -46.00 4.53
C LEU A 36 -18.66 -45.03 5.56
N ARG A 37 -19.94 -45.18 5.89
CA ARG A 37 -20.59 -44.37 6.93
C ARG A 37 -19.95 -44.60 8.30
N ALA A 38 -19.65 -45.85 8.65
CA ALA A 38 -18.97 -46.19 9.90
C ALA A 38 -17.55 -45.59 9.98
N GLU A 39 -16.81 -45.58 8.87
CA GLU A 39 -15.47 -44.98 8.80
C GLU A 39 -15.52 -43.45 8.94
N ILE A 40 -16.51 -42.79 8.33
CA ILE A 40 -16.75 -41.34 8.46
C ILE A 40 -17.07 -40.98 9.91
N ASP A 41 -17.91 -41.76 10.59
CA ASP A 41 -18.26 -41.51 11.99
C ASP A 41 -17.04 -41.72 12.92
N ALA A 42 -16.21 -42.73 12.65
CA ALA A 42 -14.95 -42.94 13.37
C ALA A 42 -13.94 -41.80 13.14
N LEU A 43 -13.85 -41.25 11.92
CA LEU A 43 -13.03 -40.07 11.63
C LEU A 43 -13.55 -38.83 12.34
N ARG A 44 -14.87 -38.64 12.40
CA ARG A 44 -15.48 -37.53 13.15
C ARG A 44 -15.17 -37.64 14.64
N GLY A 45 -15.26 -38.84 15.23
CA GLY A 45 -14.89 -39.07 16.63
C GLY A 45 -13.43 -38.68 16.93
N ARG A 46 -12.48 -39.16 16.11
CA ARG A 46 -11.05 -38.82 16.24
C ARG A 46 -10.77 -37.33 16.10
N MET A 47 -11.49 -36.65 15.21
CA MET A 47 -11.36 -35.20 15.03
C MET A 47 -11.79 -34.44 16.29
N ILE A 48 -12.89 -34.86 16.92
CA ILE A 48 -13.38 -34.26 18.16
C ILE A 48 -12.36 -34.47 19.29
N GLU A 49 -11.85 -35.68 19.46
CA GLU A 49 -10.81 -35.97 20.46
C GLU A 49 -9.55 -35.14 20.23
N TRP A 50 -9.09 -35.02 18.99
CA TRP A 50 -7.92 -34.21 18.65
C TRP A 50 -8.15 -32.73 18.98
N THR A 51 -9.32 -32.18 18.62
CA THR A 51 -9.65 -30.77 18.95
C THR A 51 -9.75 -30.53 20.45
N GLN A 52 -10.29 -31.47 21.23
CA GLN A 52 -10.32 -31.37 22.69
C GLN A 52 -8.91 -31.46 23.30
N ALA A 53 -8.06 -32.35 22.80
CA ALA A 53 -6.67 -32.46 23.25
C ALA A 53 -5.87 -31.18 22.98
N GLU A 54 -6.07 -30.56 21.81
CA GLU A 54 -5.43 -29.30 21.44
C GLU A 54 -5.93 -28.14 22.32
N TYR A 55 -7.24 -28.11 22.61
CA TYR A 55 -7.83 -27.14 23.54
C TYR A 55 -7.28 -27.28 24.97
N LEU A 56 -7.13 -28.52 25.47
CA LEU A 56 -6.55 -28.79 26.79
C LEU A 56 -5.06 -28.40 26.84
N LYS A 57 -4.30 -28.61 25.76
CA LYS A 57 -2.91 -28.11 25.66
C LYS A 57 -2.87 -26.58 25.74
N ALA A 58 -3.75 -25.90 25.02
CA ALA A 58 -3.84 -24.45 25.06
C ALA A 58 -4.20 -23.94 26.47
N GLN A 59 -5.15 -24.59 27.17
CA GLN A 59 -5.47 -24.25 28.56
C GLN A 59 -4.26 -24.41 29.49
N ARG A 60 -3.54 -25.54 29.41
CA ARG A 60 -2.33 -25.77 30.22
C ARG A 60 -1.25 -24.73 29.95
N TYR A 61 -1.03 -24.36 28.69
CA TYR A 61 -0.10 -23.28 28.33
C TYR A 61 -0.47 -21.96 29.00
N TRP A 62 -1.76 -21.60 29.02
CA TRP A 62 -2.25 -20.39 29.67
C TRP A 62 -2.21 -20.46 31.20
N ASP A 63 -2.43 -21.63 31.80
CA ASP A 63 -2.26 -21.84 33.24
C ASP A 63 -0.78 -21.70 33.66
N ASP A 64 0.14 -22.27 32.87
CA ASP A 64 1.58 -22.17 33.09
C ASP A 64 2.07 -20.73 32.92
N TYR A 65 1.60 -20.04 31.89
CA TYR A 65 1.87 -18.62 31.68
C TYR A 65 1.40 -17.76 32.87
N ARG A 66 0.21 -18.02 33.41
CA ARG A 66 -0.31 -17.33 34.60
C ARG A 66 0.53 -17.61 35.85
N ARG A 67 1.00 -18.84 36.03
CA ARG A 67 1.93 -19.19 37.13
C ARG A 67 3.28 -18.50 36.97
N ALA A 68 3.82 -18.43 35.75
CA ALA A 68 5.08 -17.74 35.45
C ALA A 68 5.00 -16.23 35.68
N GLN A 69 3.84 -15.61 35.48
CA GLN A 69 3.61 -14.19 35.76
C GLN A 69 3.28 -13.86 37.23
N GLY A 70 3.30 -14.85 38.14
CA GLY A 70 3.13 -14.61 39.58
C GLY A 70 1.72 -14.15 39.99
N VAL A 71 0.70 -14.39 39.17
CA VAL A 71 -0.69 -14.07 39.52
C VAL A 71 -1.21 -15.13 40.50
N ALA A 72 -1.16 -14.82 41.80
CA ALA A 72 -1.64 -15.70 42.86
C ALA A 72 -3.13 -16.05 42.67
N GLN A 73 -3.46 -17.35 42.73
CA GLN A 73 -4.85 -17.83 42.78
C GLN A 73 -5.55 -17.26 44.01
N ALA A 74 -6.76 -16.75 43.83
CA ALA A 74 -7.60 -16.25 44.91
C ALA A 74 -7.96 -17.39 45.88
N VAL A 75 -7.31 -17.40 47.05
CA VAL A 75 -7.69 -18.23 48.20
C VAL A 75 -8.96 -17.65 48.82
N ALA A 76 -9.90 -18.52 49.21
CA ALA A 76 -11.14 -18.14 49.90
C ALA A 76 -10.87 -17.30 51.17
N PRO A 77 -11.70 -16.29 51.49
CA PRO A 77 -11.39 -15.36 52.57
C PRO A 77 -11.58 -15.98 53.95
N ALA A 78 -10.53 -15.91 54.78
CA ALA A 78 -10.60 -16.10 56.23
C ALA A 78 -11.10 -14.80 56.93
N PRO A 79 -11.64 -14.87 58.17
CA PRO A 79 -12.33 -13.74 58.80
C PRO A 79 -11.41 -12.55 59.11
N ALA A 80 -11.97 -11.35 58.95
CA ALA A 80 -11.27 -10.08 58.92
C ALA A 80 -10.61 -9.66 60.25
N VAL A 81 -9.41 -9.09 60.14
CA VAL A 81 -8.80 -8.18 61.11
C VAL A 81 -8.58 -6.84 60.40
N VAL A 82 -9.20 -5.78 60.91
CA VAL A 82 -9.07 -4.37 60.48
C VAL A 82 -7.97 -3.74 61.34
N PRO A 83 -6.93 -3.03 60.81
CA PRO A 83 -7.02 -1.62 60.37
C PRO A 83 -6.01 -1.28 59.22
N ALA A 84 -5.88 -0.11 58.60
CA ALA A 84 -6.28 1.28 58.83
C ALA A 84 -6.50 1.99 57.47
N ALA A 85 -7.18 3.14 57.50
CA ALA A 85 -7.62 3.91 56.34
C ALA A 85 -6.51 4.25 55.32
N ARG A 86 -6.65 3.74 54.10
CA ARG A 86 -5.94 4.24 52.90
C ARG A 86 -6.87 5.21 52.16
N MET A 87 -6.31 6.35 51.80
CA MET A 87 -6.95 7.38 50.98
C MET A 87 -7.63 6.77 49.74
N PRO A 88 -8.80 7.28 49.30
CA PRO A 88 -9.47 6.77 48.11
C PRO A 88 -8.63 7.11 46.87
N VAL A 89 -7.97 6.10 46.32
CA VAL A 89 -7.50 6.12 44.93
C VAL A 89 -8.75 6.34 44.06
N PRO A 90 -8.75 7.26 43.08
CA PRO A 90 -9.86 7.34 42.14
C PRO A 90 -10.00 5.97 41.48
N ALA A 91 -11.09 5.27 41.79
CA ALA A 91 -11.39 4.01 41.13
C ALA A 91 -11.45 4.32 39.63
N HIS A 92 -10.48 3.79 38.87
CA HIS A 92 -10.61 3.69 37.42
C HIS A 92 -11.92 2.94 37.20
N ALA A 93 -12.95 3.65 36.73
CA ALA A 93 -14.17 3.01 36.27
C ALA A 93 -13.74 1.95 35.25
N PRO A 94 -14.22 0.69 35.37
CA PRO A 94 -13.89 -0.34 34.39
C PRO A 94 -14.24 0.22 33.01
N HIS A 95 -13.24 0.31 32.13
CA HIS A 95 -13.50 0.62 30.74
C HIS A 95 -14.53 -0.40 30.24
N PRO A 96 -15.66 0.03 29.66
CA PRO A 96 -16.61 -0.90 29.10
C PRO A 96 -15.86 -1.79 28.11
N ALA A 97 -15.92 -3.10 28.34
CA ALA A 97 -15.35 -4.07 27.42
C ALA A 97 -15.91 -3.76 26.01
N PRO A 98 -15.09 -3.83 24.95
CA PRO A 98 -15.58 -3.64 23.60
C PRO A 98 -16.79 -4.58 23.40
N PRO A 99 -17.94 -4.08 22.90
CA PRO A 99 -19.11 -4.91 22.71
C PRO A 99 -18.72 -6.11 21.84
N GLN A 100 -19.05 -7.32 22.32
CA GLN A 100 -18.84 -8.52 21.53
C GLN A 100 -19.58 -8.33 20.19
N PRO A 101 -18.95 -8.64 19.04
CA PRO A 101 -19.60 -8.47 17.75
C PRO A 101 -20.83 -9.39 17.69
N GLU A 102 -22.03 -8.81 17.81
CA GLU A 102 -23.26 -9.54 17.64
C GLU A 102 -23.31 -10.20 16.25
N PRO A 103 -23.75 -11.46 16.14
CA PRO A 103 -23.91 -12.13 14.86
C PRO A 103 -24.80 -11.31 13.92
N LEU A 104 -24.40 -11.18 12.65
CA LEU A 104 -25.06 -10.32 11.65
C LEU A 104 -26.57 -10.57 11.50
N TRP A 105 -27.04 -11.79 11.80
CA TRP A 105 -28.45 -12.19 11.74
C TRP A 105 -29.29 -11.74 12.94
N MET A 106 -28.67 -11.38 14.08
CA MET A 106 -29.35 -10.86 15.28
C MET A 106 -29.57 -9.35 15.22
N ARG A 107 -28.92 -8.64 14.29
CA ARG A 107 -29.08 -7.18 14.14
C ARG A 107 -30.50 -6.84 13.73
N GLU A 108 -31.10 -5.87 14.43
CA GLU A 108 -32.42 -5.34 14.11
C GLU A 108 -32.52 -4.95 12.62
N GLY A 109 -33.54 -5.48 11.95
CA GLY A 109 -33.80 -5.22 10.53
C GLY A 109 -32.99 -6.07 9.53
N PHE A 110 -32.18 -7.06 9.96
CA PHE A 110 -31.55 -8.00 9.02
C PHE A 110 -32.59 -8.80 8.23
N ALA A 111 -33.58 -9.39 8.92
CA ALA A 111 -34.63 -10.18 8.28
C ALA A 111 -35.47 -9.36 7.29
N SER A 112 -35.81 -8.12 7.63
CA SER A 112 -36.56 -7.23 6.74
C SER A 112 -35.73 -6.79 5.53
N LYS A 113 -34.43 -6.51 5.69
CA LYS A 113 -33.51 -6.22 4.58
C LYS A 113 -33.31 -7.44 3.67
N ALA A 114 -33.15 -8.63 4.24
CA ALA A 114 -32.96 -9.88 3.49
C ALA A 114 -34.21 -10.23 2.66
N MET A 115 -35.40 -10.13 3.25
CA MET A 115 -36.66 -10.34 2.54
C MET A 115 -36.90 -9.28 1.47
N ALA A 116 -36.59 -8.01 1.74
CA ALA A 116 -36.71 -6.94 0.75
C ALA A 116 -35.72 -7.14 -0.42
N LEU A 117 -34.49 -7.57 -0.15
CA LEU A 117 -33.49 -7.88 -1.19
C LEU A 117 -33.93 -9.10 -2.02
N ALA A 118 -34.37 -10.18 -1.38
CA ALA A 118 -34.88 -11.35 -2.07
C ALA A 118 -36.07 -11.00 -2.97
N GLY A 119 -37.03 -10.22 -2.44
CA GLY A 119 -38.16 -9.72 -3.20
C GLY A 119 -37.74 -8.88 -4.41
N ALA A 120 -36.76 -7.98 -4.24
CA ALA A 120 -36.21 -7.15 -5.33
C ALA A 120 -35.51 -7.98 -6.41
N VAL A 121 -34.70 -8.97 -6.04
CA VAL A 121 -34.02 -9.88 -6.99
C VAL A 121 -35.04 -10.70 -7.77
N VAL A 122 -36.03 -11.28 -7.08
CA VAL A 122 -37.08 -12.08 -7.71
C VAL A 122 -37.93 -11.22 -8.65
N THR A 123 -38.30 -9.99 -8.27
CA THR A 123 -39.04 -9.09 -9.17
C THR A 123 -38.21 -8.70 -10.38
N LEU A 124 -36.92 -8.38 -10.20
CA LEU A 124 -36.03 -8.05 -11.31
C LEU A 124 -35.89 -9.24 -12.29
N ALA A 125 -35.69 -10.46 -11.76
CA ALA A 125 -35.65 -11.67 -12.56
C ALA A 125 -36.97 -11.92 -13.29
N GLY A 126 -38.10 -11.70 -12.62
CA GLY A 126 -39.44 -11.78 -13.21
C GLY A 126 -39.63 -10.78 -14.37
N VAL A 127 -39.21 -9.53 -14.18
CA VAL A 127 -39.27 -8.48 -15.22
C VAL A 127 -38.41 -8.84 -16.43
N VAL A 128 -37.16 -9.26 -16.21
CA VAL A 128 -36.27 -9.70 -17.29
C VAL A 128 -36.85 -10.91 -18.02
N MET A 129 -37.33 -11.92 -17.29
CA MET A 129 -37.90 -13.12 -17.89
C MET A 129 -39.20 -12.81 -18.66
N LEU A 130 -40.03 -11.89 -18.19
CA LEU A 130 -41.19 -11.37 -18.93
C LEU A 130 -40.76 -10.65 -20.21
N LEU A 131 -39.75 -9.79 -20.16
CA LEU A 131 -39.22 -9.08 -21.33
C LEU A 131 -38.69 -10.07 -22.38
N VAL A 132 -37.92 -11.08 -21.95
CA VAL A 132 -37.41 -12.15 -22.83
C VAL A 132 -38.55 -13.02 -23.38
N LEU A 133 -39.52 -13.40 -22.56
CA LEU A 133 -40.65 -14.23 -22.98
C LEU A 133 -41.54 -13.48 -23.97
N ALA A 134 -41.81 -12.20 -23.71
CA ALA A 134 -42.51 -11.33 -24.64
C ALA A 134 -41.74 -11.29 -25.96
N ALA A 135 -40.43 -10.99 -25.93
CA ALA A 135 -39.56 -10.99 -27.12
C ALA A 135 -39.65 -12.26 -27.95
N LYS A 136 -39.57 -13.43 -27.31
CA LYS A 136 -39.64 -14.73 -27.99
C LYS A 136 -41.04 -15.06 -28.52
N SER A 137 -42.09 -14.60 -27.87
CA SER A 137 -43.48 -14.97 -28.21
C SER A 137 -44.15 -14.00 -29.18
N GLY A 138 -43.50 -12.89 -29.55
CA GLY A 138 -44.06 -11.88 -30.44
C GLY A 138 -45.21 -11.05 -29.83
N TYR A 139 -45.63 -11.36 -28.60
CA TYR A 139 -46.63 -10.57 -27.88
C TYR A 139 -46.03 -9.21 -27.53
N PHE A 140 -46.62 -8.14 -28.07
CA PHE A 140 -46.19 -6.73 -28.05
C PHE A 140 -45.02 -6.38 -28.98
N GLY A 141 -45.22 -5.40 -29.87
CA GLY A 141 -44.11 -4.81 -30.63
C GLY A 141 -43.07 -4.14 -29.70
N PRO A 142 -41.90 -3.73 -30.23
CA PRO A 142 -40.83 -3.13 -29.43
C PRO A 142 -41.29 -1.93 -28.58
N VAL A 143 -42.13 -1.06 -29.17
CA VAL A 143 -42.56 0.20 -28.54
C VAL A 143 -43.49 -0.02 -27.34
N PRO A 144 -44.60 -0.81 -27.43
CA PRO A 144 -45.43 -1.09 -26.26
C PRO A 144 -44.68 -1.72 -25.08
N ARG A 145 -43.70 -2.59 -25.35
CA ARG A 145 -42.89 -3.20 -24.28
C ARG A 145 -42.06 -2.17 -23.54
N MET A 146 -41.40 -1.27 -24.27
CA MET A 146 -40.63 -0.17 -23.68
C MET A 146 -41.52 0.77 -22.86
N VAL A 147 -42.68 1.15 -23.40
CA VAL A 147 -43.62 2.03 -22.68
C VAL A 147 -44.11 1.34 -21.41
N SER A 148 -44.44 0.05 -21.47
CA SER A 148 -44.87 -0.70 -20.29
C SER A 148 -43.75 -0.85 -19.24
N GLY A 149 -42.50 -1.03 -19.68
CA GLY A 149 -41.31 -1.06 -18.82
C GLY A 149 -41.11 0.28 -18.11
N ALA A 150 -41.12 1.38 -18.87
CA ALA A 150 -40.93 2.73 -18.33
C ALA A 150 -42.05 3.11 -17.35
N VAL A 151 -43.30 2.75 -17.66
CA VAL A 151 -44.45 2.94 -16.75
C VAL A 151 -44.30 2.09 -15.49
N LEU A 152 -43.86 0.84 -15.61
CA LEU A 152 -43.60 -0.03 -14.46
C LEU A 152 -42.47 0.52 -13.59
N ALA A 153 -41.36 0.94 -14.19
CA ALA A 153 -40.23 1.54 -13.49
C ALA A 153 -40.64 2.80 -12.72
N GLY A 154 -41.34 3.72 -13.40
CA GLY A 154 -41.91 4.91 -12.76
C GLY A 154 -42.92 4.58 -11.66
N GLY A 155 -43.76 3.56 -11.88
CA GLY A 155 -44.72 3.06 -10.90
C GLY A 155 -44.06 2.48 -9.65
N LEU A 156 -42.98 1.72 -9.79
CA LEU A 156 -42.19 1.18 -8.69
C LEU A 156 -41.47 2.30 -7.91
N VAL A 157 -40.92 3.30 -8.59
CA VAL A 157 -40.31 4.47 -7.91
C VAL A 157 -41.37 5.26 -7.15
N ALA A 158 -42.53 5.54 -7.76
CA ALA A 158 -43.63 6.25 -7.11
C ALA A 158 -44.19 5.47 -5.91
N LEU A 159 -44.35 4.16 -6.05
CA LEU A 159 -44.74 3.28 -4.95
C LEU A 159 -43.68 3.28 -3.84
N GLY A 160 -42.40 3.20 -4.18
CA GLY A 160 -41.29 3.28 -3.24
C GLY A 160 -41.31 4.58 -2.43
N ILE A 161 -41.54 5.73 -3.09
CA ILE A 161 -41.70 7.04 -2.43
C ILE A 161 -42.92 7.04 -1.49
N ARG A 162 -44.05 6.47 -1.93
CA ARG A 162 -45.27 6.39 -1.13
C ARG A 162 -45.15 5.46 0.06
N VAL A 163 -44.41 4.35 -0.05
CA VAL A 163 -44.16 3.41 1.05
C VAL A 163 -43.12 4.00 2.02
N TYR A 164 -42.11 4.71 1.51
CA TYR A 164 -41.08 5.33 2.35
C TYR A 164 -41.64 6.32 3.39
N SER A 165 -42.73 7.03 3.06
CA SER A 165 -43.38 7.97 3.97
C SER A 165 -44.25 7.32 5.05
N ARG A 166 -44.47 6.00 5.00
CA ARG A 166 -45.26 5.26 6.00
C ARG A 166 -44.39 4.76 7.17
N PRO A 167 -44.95 4.63 8.40
CA PRO A 167 -44.24 4.05 9.53
C PRO A 167 -43.71 2.65 9.20
N GLY A 168 -42.43 2.39 9.44
CA GLY A 168 -41.78 1.11 9.12
C GLY A 168 -41.48 0.87 7.62
N GLY A 169 -41.93 1.76 6.73
CA GLY A 169 -41.82 1.58 5.27
C GLY A 169 -40.45 1.93 4.66
N ARG A 170 -39.47 2.38 5.45
CA ARG A 170 -38.19 2.87 4.91
C ARG A 170 -37.43 1.79 4.11
N VAL A 171 -37.29 0.59 4.65
CA VAL A 171 -36.54 -0.51 4.00
C VAL A 171 -37.25 -0.96 2.72
N GLY A 172 -38.56 -1.20 2.80
CA GLY A 172 -39.38 -1.60 1.65
C GLY A 172 -39.47 -0.51 0.58
N GLY A 173 -39.58 0.77 0.97
CA GLY A 173 -39.60 1.91 0.06
C GLY A 173 -38.28 2.07 -0.70
N ILE A 174 -37.14 1.96 -0.01
CA ILE A 174 -35.80 1.99 -0.64
C ILE A 174 -35.64 0.82 -1.61
N ALA A 175 -36.00 -0.40 -1.20
CA ALA A 175 -35.89 -1.58 -2.06
C ALA A 175 -36.76 -1.46 -3.31
N THR A 176 -38.01 -1.03 -3.16
CA THR A 176 -38.96 -0.87 -4.28
C THR A 176 -38.48 0.20 -5.26
N ALA A 177 -38.00 1.34 -4.74
CA ALA A 177 -37.42 2.38 -5.58
C ALA A 177 -36.16 1.88 -6.30
N ALA A 178 -35.27 1.15 -5.61
CA ALA A 178 -34.08 0.55 -6.22
C ALA A 178 -34.43 -0.39 -7.37
N THR A 179 -35.46 -1.23 -7.21
CA THR A 179 -35.98 -2.07 -8.30
C THR A 179 -36.50 -1.23 -9.47
N GLY A 180 -37.21 -0.14 -9.20
CA GLY A 180 -37.67 0.80 -10.24
C GLY A 180 -36.52 1.47 -11.00
N PHE A 181 -35.46 1.92 -10.31
CA PHE A 181 -34.25 2.46 -10.95
C PHE A 181 -33.53 1.39 -11.78
N ALA A 182 -33.38 0.18 -11.27
CA ALA A 182 -32.80 -0.92 -12.02
C ALA A 182 -33.60 -1.23 -13.29
N ALA A 183 -34.94 -1.29 -13.20
CA ALA A 183 -35.81 -1.47 -14.35
C ALA A 183 -35.63 -0.36 -15.39
N ALA A 184 -35.57 0.91 -14.96
CA ALA A 184 -35.30 2.04 -15.86
C ALA A 184 -33.96 1.92 -16.59
N PHE A 185 -32.91 1.43 -15.92
CA PHE A 185 -31.61 1.18 -16.57
C PHE A 185 -31.69 0.05 -17.60
N PHE A 186 -32.41 -1.04 -17.30
CA PHE A 186 -32.62 -2.12 -18.27
C PHE A 186 -33.44 -1.65 -19.48
N ASP A 187 -34.41 -0.75 -19.29
CA ASP A 187 -35.16 -0.16 -20.40
C ASP A 187 -34.24 0.67 -21.32
N VAL A 188 -33.37 1.51 -20.76
CA VAL A 188 -32.39 2.28 -21.53
C VAL A 188 -31.42 1.35 -22.27
N LEU A 189 -30.94 0.30 -21.62
CA LEU A 189 -30.08 -0.70 -22.24
C LEU A 189 -30.81 -1.41 -23.39
N ALA A 190 -32.06 -1.81 -23.20
CA ALA A 190 -32.85 -2.45 -24.24
C ALA A 190 -33.07 -1.49 -25.44
N LEU A 191 -33.41 -0.23 -25.18
CA LEU A 191 -33.60 0.82 -26.20
C LEU A 191 -32.34 1.03 -27.06
N THR A 192 -31.17 0.92 -26.44
CA THR A 192 -29.89 1.23 -27.07
C THR A 192 -29.28 0.00 -27.77
N VAL A 193 -29.27 -1.16 -27.10
CA VAL A 193 -28.50 -2.35 -27.51
C VAL A 193 -29.37 -3.44 -28.16
N ILE A 194 -30.61 -3.62 -27.67
CA ILE A 194 -31.48 -4.71 -28.15
C ILE A 194 -32.32 -4.26 -29.34
N TYR A 195 -32.79 -3.01 -29.29
CA TYR A 195 -33.76 -2.49 -30.25
C TYR A 195 -33.20 -1.41 -31.18
N ASP A 196 -31.96 -0.98 -30.98
CA ASP A 196 -31.24 0.03 -31.78
C ASP A 196 -32.08 1.29 -32.08
N ARG A 197 -32.91 1.72 -31.12
CA ARG A 197 -33.85 2.83 -31.32
C ARG A 197 -33.24 4.20 -31.03
N ILE A 198 -32.26 4.25 -30.16
CA ILE A 198 -31.56 5.48 -29.79
C ILE A 198 -30.05 5.27 -29.89
N PRO A 199 -29.29 6.31 -30.26
CA PRO A 199 -27.84 6.22 -30.30
C PRO A 199 -27.24 6.06 -28.89
N VAL A 200 -26.08 5.43 -28.81
CA VAL A 200 -25.33 5.15 -27.56
C VAL A 200 -25.20 6.39 -26.68
N VAL A 201 -24.82 7.54 -27.26
CA VAL A 201 -24.71 8.81 -26.54
C VAL A 201 -26.01 9.21 -25.86
N ALA A 202 -27.16 9.02 -26.51
CA ALA A 202 -28.47 9.30 -25.91
C ALA A 202 -28.77 8.31 -24.76
N GLY A 203 -28.40 7.04 -24.91
CA GLY A 203 -28.47 6.05 -23.84
C GLY A 203 -27.64 6.44 -22.60
N LEU A 204 -26.40 6.89 -22.81
CA LEU A 204 -25.53 7.37 -21.73
C LEU A 204 -26.09 8.63 -21.04
N VAL A 205 -26.63 9.59 -21.81
CA VAL A 205 -27.26 10.80 -21.26
C VAL A 205 -28.49 10.45 -20.43
N LEU A 206 -29.36 9.56 -20.92
CA LEU A 206 -30.51 9.07 -20.15
C LEU A 206 -30.06 8.33 -18.89
N GLY A 207 -29.03 7.50 -19.00
CA GLY A 207 -28.42 6.82 -17.84
C GLY A 207 -27.93 7.79 -16.78
N LEU A 208 -27.24 8.86 -17.16
CA LEU A 208 -26.81 9.94 -16.24
C LEU A 208 -28.00 10.65 -15.59
N GLY A 209 -29.06 10.91 -16.37
CA GLY A 209 -30.30 11.50 -15.85
C GLY A 209 -30.93 10.63 -14.77
N ILE A 210 -31.09 9.33 -15.05
CA ILE A 210 -31.62 8.35 -14.09
C ILE A 210 -30.72 8.26 -12.85
N ALA A 211 -29.39 8.25 -13.03
CA ALA A 211 -28.41 8.28 -11.95
C ALA A 211 -28.59 9.50 -11.04
N GLY A 212 -28.69 10.67 -11.65
CA GLY A 212 -28.84 11.96 -10.97
C GLY A 212 -30.11 12.00 -10.13
N VAL A 213 -31.25 11.58 -10.70
CA VAL A 213 -32.51 11.48 -9.96
C VAL A 213 -32.40 10.49 -8.80
N GLY A 214 -31.75 9.34 -9.00
CA GLY A 214 -31.51 8.35 -7.95
C GLY A 214 -30.62 8.90 -6.82
N LEU A 215 -29.54 9.62 -7.15
CA LEU A 215 -28.64 10.25 -6.18
C LEU A 215 -29.33 11.39 -5.41
N VAL A 216 -30.15 12.21 -6.06
CA VAL A 216 -30.97 13.24 -5.41
C VAL A 216 -31.95 12.60 -4.43
N LEU A 217 -32.64 11.54 -4.85
CA LEU A 217 -33.57 10.82 -3.98
C LEU A 217 -32.84 10.16 -2.80
N ALA A 218 -31.68 9.54 -3.05
CA ALA A 218 -30.83 8.99 -2.00
C ALA A 218 -30.36 10.06 -1.00
N ARG A 219 -30.05 11.26 -1.51
CA ARG A 219 -29.71 12.42 -0.70
C ARG A 219 -30.91 12.89 0.13
N HIS A 220 -32.11 12.91 -0.40
CA HIS A 220 -33.31 13.25 0.37
C HIS A 220 -33.61 12.20 1.47
N TRP A 221 -33.38 10.93 1.20
CA TRP A 221 -33.60 9.85 2.17
C TRP A 221 -32.45 9.61 3.13
N ASN A 222 -31.35 10.33 2.97
CA ASN A 222 -30.10 10.12 3.70
C ASN A 222 -29.64 8.64 3.67
N SER A 223 -29.81 7.97 2.52
CA SER A 223 -29.57 6.53 2.37
C SER A 223 -28.33 6.25 1.52
N GLN A 224 -27.20 6.09 2.19
CA GLN A 224 -25.94 5.66 1.58
C GLN A 224 -26.03 4.35 0.78
N PRO A 225 -26.63 3.24 1.28
CA PRO A 225 -26.68 1.98 0.52
C PRO A 225 -27.47 2.10 -0.79
N PHE A 226 -28.50 2.96 -0.81
CA PHE A 226 -29.25 3.25 -2.01
C PHE A 226 -28.41 4.04 -3.03
N ALA A 227 -27.72 5.10 -2.58
CA ALA A 227 -26.79 5.85 -3.44
C ALA A 227 -25.69 4.95 -4.03
N SER A 228 -25.07 4.11 -3.20
CA SER A 228 -24.02 3.18 -3.66
C SER A 228 -24.60 2.14 -4.62
N GLY A 229 -25.81 1.64 -4.37
CA GLY A 229 -26.50 0.69 -5.26
C GLY A 229 -26.77 1.28 -6.64
N VAL A 230 -27.23 2.54 -6.71
CA VAL A 230 -27.44 3.25 -7.98
C VAL A 230 -26.12 3.39 -8.74
N VAL A 231 -25.05 3.88 -8.10
CA VAL A 231 -23.74 4.03 -8.76
C VAL A 231 -23.17 2.68 -9.19
N ALA A 232 -23.27 1.65 -8.35
CA ALA A 232 -22.78 0.30 -8.65
C ALA A 232 -23.52 -0.31 -9.84
N ALA A 233 -24.86 -0.27 -9.85
CA ALA A 233 -25.68 -0.81 -10.91
C ALA A 233 -25.33 -0.17 -12.26
N ILE A 234 -25.20 1.15 -12.28
CA ILE A 234 -24.85 1.90 -13.49
C ILE A 234 -23.45 1.54 -13.98
N THR A 235 -22.47 1.50 -13.08
CA THR A 235 -21.08 1.19 -13.42
C THR A 235 -20.98 -0.21 -14.03
N VAL A 236 -21.73 -1.18 -13.50
CA VAL A 236 -21.73 -2.56 -14.00
C VAL A 236 -22.45 -2.67 -15.34
N LEU A 237 -23.54 -1.91 -15.53
CA LEU A 237 -24.39 -2.04 -16.72
C LEU A 237 -23.93 -1.18 -17.90
N ALA A 238 -23.23 -0.07 -17.64
CA ALA A 238 -22.81 0.88 -18.68
C ALA A 238 -21.86 0.31 -19.76
N PRO A 239 -20.92 -0.61 -19.47
CA PRO A 239 -20.07 -1.20 -20.52
C PRO A 239 -20.85 -1.94 -21.61
N PHE A 240 -22.05 -2.43 -21.30
CA PHE A 240 -22.92 -3.08 -22.28
C PHE A 240 -23.58 -2.09 -23.24
N LEU A 241 -23.69 -0.80 -22.88
CA LEU A 241 -24.23 0.24 -23.77
C LEU A 241 -23.24 0.62 -24.88
N THR A 242 -21.95 0.47 -24.62
CA THR A 242 -20.87 0.93 -25.51
C THR A 242 -20.14 -0.21 -26.22
N ASP A 243 -20.69 -1.44 -26.17
CA ASP A 243 -20.05 -2.66 -26.67
C ASP A 243 -18.60 -2.86 -26.16
N GLY A 244 -18.36 -2.53 -24.88
CA GLY A 244 -17.06 -2.63 -24.23
C GLY A 244 -16.57 -1.34 -23.58
N PHE A 245 -15.28 -1.27 -23.27
CA PHE A 245 -14.67 -0.16 -22.55
C PHE A 245 -14.10 0.89 -23.51
N THR A 246 -14.93 1.89 -23.84
CA THR A 246 -14.58 2.96 -24.79
C THR A 246 -14.27 4.29 -24.08
N GLY A 247 -13.74 5.26 -24.84
CA GLY A 247 -13.52 6.63 -24.34
C GLY A 247 -14.81 7.34 -23.91
N GLU A 248 -15.94 7.05 -24.57
CA GLU A 248 -17.26 7.61 -24.22
C GLU A 248 -17.73 7.08 -22.86
N LEU A 249 -17.53 5.78 -22.61
CA LEU A 249 -17.83 5.16 -21.32
C LEU A 249 -16.98 5.76 -20.19
N ALA A 250 -15.69 5.99 -20.45
CA ALA A 250 -14.79 6.66 -19.51
C ALA A 250 -15.27 8.09 -19.19
N ALA A 251 -15.71 8.85 -20.19
CA ALA A 251 -16.28 10.19 -20.00
C ALA A 251 -17.57 10.13 -19.17
N PHE A 252 -18.46 9.18 -19.47
CA PHE A 252 -19.68 8.93 -18.69
C PHE A 252 -19.37 8.60 -17.22
N ALA A 253 -18.41 7.70 -16.96
CA ALA A 253 -18.00 7.33 -15.61
C ALA A 253 -17.38 8.50 -14.84
N LEU A 254 -16.64 9.37 -15.53
CA LEU A 254 -16.09 10.61 -14.95
C LEU A 254 -17.20 11.60 -14.56
N VAL A 255 -18.22 11.78 -15.40
CA VAL A 255 -19.38 12.62 -15.05
C VAL A 255 -20.13 12.03 -13.86
N LEU A 256 -20.28 10.71 -13.79
CA LEU A 256 -20.90 10.03 -12.66
C LEU A 256 -20.08 10.20 -11.36
N LEU A 257 -18.74 10.17 -11.44
CA LEU A 257 -17.85 10.48 -10.31
C LEU A 257 -18.11 11.90 -9.78
N ILE A 258 -18.17 12.90 -10.66
CA ILE A 258 -18.41 14.30 -10.29
C ILE A 258 -19.81 14.47 -9.69
N ALA A 259 -20.84 13.89 -10.31
CA ALA A 259 -22.22 13.96 -9.84
C ALA A 259 -22.44 13.27 -8.48
N SER A 260 -21.75 12.16 -8.24
CA SER A 260 -21.84 11.47 -6.94
C SER A 260 -21.02 12.17 -5.84
N LEU A 261 -20.01 12.97 -6.19
CA LEU A 261 -19.33 13.86 -5.24
C LEU A 261 -20.25 14.97 -4.74
N THR A 262 -20.98 15.64 -5.63
CA THR A 262 -21.93 16.69 -5.23
C THR A 262 -23.04 16.13 -4.33
N ALA A 263 -23.50 14.90 -4.60
CA ALA A 263 -24.46 14.20 -3.75
C ALA A 263 -23.94 13.88 -2.35
N GLN A 264 -22.62 13.77 -2.16
CA GLN A 264 -21.99 13.48 -0.87
C GLN A 264 -21.69 14.72 -0.03
N VAL A 265 -21.70 15.94 -0.60
CA VAL A 265 -21.36 17.18 0.12
C VAL A 265 -22.18 17.32 1.41
N GLY A 266 -21.50 17.52 2.54
CA GLY A 266 -22.09 17.59 3.88
C GLY A 266 -22.44 16.23 4.53
N ARG A 267 -22.01 15.09 3.97
CA ARG A 267 -22.27 13.75 4.56
C ARG A 267 -21.06 12.81 4.50
N ASN A 268 -20.93 12.00 5.55
CA ASN A 268 -19.91 10.98 5.64
C ASN A 268 -20.39 9.65 5.02
N TRP A 269 -20.22 9.49 3.70
CA TRP A 269 -20.64 8.31 2.95
C TRP A 269 -19.44 7.54 2.33
N PRO A 270 -18.62 6.85 3.14
CA PRO A 270 -17.39 6.18 2.68
C PRO A 270 -17.64 5.10 1.62
N VAL A 271 -18.69 4.28 1.79
CA VAL A 271 -19.08 3.25 0.81
C VAL A 271 -19.44 3.85 -0.55
N LEU A 272 -20.13 5.01 -0.60
CA LEU A 272 -20.43 5.65 -1.89
C LEU A 272 -19.13 6.14 -2.55
N HIS A 273 -18.24 6.73 -1.76
CA HIS A 273 -16.91 7.14 -2.20
C HIS A 273 -16.12 5.96 -2.78
N ALA A 274 -16.19 4.78 -2.15
CA ALA A 274 -15.58 3.57 -2.66
C ALA A 274 -16.15 3.13 -4.02
N PHE A 275 -17.47 2.96 -4.11
CA PHE A 275 -18.10 2.48 -5.35
C PHE A 275 -17.86 3.40 -6.54
N ARG A 276 -17.96 4.72 -6.37
CA ARG A 276 -17.71 5.66 -7.48
C ARG A 276 -16.27 5.65 -7.94
N THR A 277 -15.31 5.56 -7.01
CA THR A 277 -13.88 5.66 -7.32
C THR A 277 -13.37 4.36 -7.94
N VAL A 278 -13.76 3.22 -7.38
CA VAL A 278 -13.47 1.91 -7.97
C VAL A 278 -14.10 1.79 -9.35
N GLY A 279 -15.36 2.20 -9.50
CA GLY A 279 -16.07 2.14 -10.77
C GLY A 279 -15.41 2.94 -11.89
N VAL A 280 -15.10 4.21 -11.64
CA VAL A 280 -14.42 5.06 -12.64
C VAL A 280 -13.00 4.57 -12.91
N SER A 281 -12.27 4.11 -11.89
CA SER A 281 -10.88 3.65 -12.05
C SER A 281 -10.80 2.36 -12.86
N LEU A 282 -11.69 1.39 -12.60
CA LEU A 282 -11.78 0.16 -13.40
C LEU A 282 -12.16 0.47 -14.85
N THR A 283 -13.13 1.37 -15.05
CA THR A 283 -13.55 1.80 -16.40
C THR A 283 -12.39 2.42 -17.17
N LEU A 284 -11.64 3.33 -16.54
CA LEU A 284 -10.47 3.98 -17.15
C LEU A 284 -9.33 2.99 -17.43
N LEU A 285 -9.00 2.12 -16.46
CA LEU A 285 -7.97 1.09 -16.65
C LEU A 285 -8.32 0.17 -17.82
N ALA A 286 -9.56 -0.30 -17.88
CA ALA A 286 -10.02 -1.17 -18.96
C ALA A 286 -10.04 -0.44 -20.31
N ALA A 287 -10.49 0.82 -20.36
CA ALA A 287 -10.49 1.61 -21.59
C ALA A 287 -9.07 1.88 -22.11
N ILE A 288 -8.12 2.20 -21.21
CA ILE A 288 -6.70 2.37 -21.55
C ILE A 288 -6.12 1.05 -22.08
N HIS A 289 -6.39 -0.06 -21.38
CA HIS A 289 -5.88 -1.37 -21.76
C HIS A 289 -6.38 -1.82 -23.13
N VAL A 290 -7.69 -1.68 -23.40
CA VAL A 290 -8.31 -2.08 -24.67
C VAL A 290 -7.91 -1.18 -25.83
N SER A 291 -7.63 0.11 -25.57
CA SER A 291 -7.24 1.04 -26.63
C SER A 291 -5.87 0.73 -27.23
N TYR A 292 -4.98 0.04 -26.48
CA TYR A 292 -3.59 -0.29 -26.84
C TYR A 292 -2.74 0.90 -27.36
N THR A 293 -3.21 2.13 -27.19
CA THR A 293 -2.66 3.33 -27.80
C THR A 293 -2.63 4.49 -26.80
N ALA A 294 -1.65 5.37 -26.97
CA ALA A 294 -1.52 6.59 -26.17
C ALA A 294 -2.70 7.54 -26.45
N SER A 295 -3.69 7.57 -25.55
CA SER A 295 -4.85 8.45 -25.66
C SER A 295 -4.75 9.60 -24.65
N LEU A 296 -4.50 10.81 -25.15
CA LEU A 296 -4.49 12.03 -24.33
C LEU A 296 -5.82 12.27 -23.61
N ALA A 297 -6.94 11.89 -24.23
CA ALA A 297 -8.26 12.02 -23.62
C ALA A 297 -8.41 11.10 -22.40
N LEU A 298 -8.04 9.81 -22.53
CA LEU A 298 -8.10 8.86 -21.41
C LEU A 298 -7.15 9.25 -20.28
N LEU A 299 -5.96 9.75 -20.63
CA LEU A 299 -5.00 10.26 -19.65
C LEU A 299 -5.56 11.48 -18.91
N ALA A 300 -6.09 12.47 -19.64
CA ALA A 300 -6.69 13.66 -19.05
C ALA A 300 -7.88 13.32 -18.14
N MET A 301 -8.75 12.41 -18.57
CA MET A 301 -9.86 11.92 -17.74
C MET A 301 -9.37 11.21 -16.48
N SER A 302 -8.29 10.44 -16.57
CA SER A 302 -7.65 9.81 -15.41
C SER A 302 -7.11 10.84 -14.42
N VAL A 303 -6.46 11.90 -14.92
CA VAL A 303 -5.94 13.00 -14.08
C VAL A 303 -7.10 13.73 -13.40
N VAL A 304 -8.18 14.04 -14.12
CA VAL A 304 -9.38 14.66 -13.52
C VAL A 304 -10.02 13.73 -12.49
N ALA A 305 -10.12 12.42 -12.76
CA ALA A 305 -10.65 11.45 -11.81
C ALA A 305 -9.81 11.38 -10.52
N LEU A 306 -8.49 11.42 -10.64
CA LEU A 306 -7.57 11.50 -9.50
C LEU A 306 -7.79 12.79 -8.71
N LEU A 307 -7.83 13.96 -9.36
CA LEU A 307 -8.00 15.24 -8.68
C LEU A 307 -9.37 15.35 -7.98
N VAL A 308 -10.45 14.93 -8.64
CA VAL A 308 -11.81 14.92 -8.06
C VAL A 308 -11.87 13.97 -6.86
N THR A 309 -11.27 12.78 -6.98
CA THR A 309 -11.19 11.84 -5.86
C THR A 309 -10.38 12.43 -4.72
N LEU A 310 -9.19 12.98 -5.00
CA LEU A 310 -8.29 13.57 -4.02
C LEU A 310 -8.98 14.70 -3.23
N VAL A 311 -9.66 15.63 -3.91
CA VAL A 311 -10.44 16.69 -3.25
C VAL A 311 -11.51 16.10 -2.35
N GLY A 312 -12.26 15.10 -2.83
CA GLY A 312 -13.28 14.42 -2.04
C GLY A 312 -12.72 13.67 -0.82
N SER A 313 -11.59 12.98 -0.98
CA SER A 313 -10.92 12.23 0.09
C SER A 313 -10.31 13.16 1.12
N LEU A 314 -9.66 14.25 0.71
CA LEU A 314 -9.11 15.25 1.63
C LEU A 314 -10.21 15.90 2.45
N TRP A 315 -11.35 16.23 1.82
CA TRP A 315 -12.49 16.80 2.53
C TRP A 315 -13.02 15.85 3.61
N LEU A 316 -13.10 14.54 3.34
CA LEU A 316 -13.50 13.53 4.33
C LEU A 316 -12.45 13.35 5.44
N LEU A 317 -11.17 13.30 5.08
CA LEU A 317 -10.05 13.08 6.02
C LEU A 317 -9.81 14.28 6.95
N THR A 318 -10.11 15.50 6.52
CA THR A 318 -10.01 16.70 7.37
C THR A 318 -11.23 16.93 8.28
N GLY A 319 -12.28 16.11 8.14
CA GLY A 319 -13.46 16.16 9.00
C GLY A 319 -13.27 15.41 10.33
N GLU A 320 -14.33 15.32 11.15
CA GLU A 320 -14.31 14.60 12.44
C GLU A 320 -14.14 13.07 12.34
N HIS A 321 -14.03 12.51 11.14
CA HIS A 321 -14.13 11.06 10.92
C HIS A 321 -12.85 10.48 10.30
N ASP A 322 -12.16 9.65 11.06
CA ASP A 322 -10.96 8.91 10.63
C ASP A 322 -11.35 7.75 9.69
N ASP A 323 -11.59 8.04 8.41
CA ASP A 323 -12.05 7.05 7.42
C ASP A 323 -10.91 6.53 6.52
N ILE A 324 -10.53 5.27 6.76
CA ILE A 324 -9.53 4.52 5.97
C ILE A 324 -9.92 4.44 4.49
N THR A 325 -11.22 4.41 4.18
CA THR A 325 -11.72 4.28 2.80
C THR A 325 -11.19 5.40 1.91
N SER A 326 -11.18 6.62 2.41
CA SER A 326 -10.69 7.80 1.69
C SER A 326 -9.21 7.69 1.31
N SER A 327 -8.40 7.10 2.18
CA SER A 327 -6.98 6.87 1.89
C SER A 327 -6.79 5.82 0.80
N VAL A 328 -7.50 4.69 0.89
CA VAL A 328 -7.46 3.64 -0.14
C VAL A 328 -7.91 4.18 -1.49
N MET A 329 -8.93 5.04 -1.51
CA MET A 329 -9.46 5.62 -2.75
C MET A 329 -8.47 6.56 -3.45
N ILE A 330 -7.61 7.28 -2.73
CA ILE A 330 -6.50 8.04 -3.34
C ILE A 330 -5.57 7.11 -4.12
N ALA A 331 -5.20 5.96 -3.54
CA ALA A 331 -4.36 4.97 -4.22
C ALA A 331 -5.07 4.36 -5.44
N VAL A 332 -6.35 3.98 -5.30
CA VAL A 332 -7.16 3.44 -6.40
C VAL A 332 -7.27 4.44 -7.56
N ALA A 333 -7.58 5.70 -7.28
CA ALA A 333 -7.73 6.74 -8.31
C ALA A 333 -6.40 7.15 -8.97
N SER A 334 -5.27 6.87 -8.32
CA SER A 334 -3.94 7.12 -8.91
C SER A 334 -3.57 6.07 -9.95
N SER A 335 -4.14 4.87 -9.85
CA SER A 335 -3.78 3.74 -10.72
C SER A 335 -3.99 3.98 -12.22
N PRO A 336 -5.10 4.58 -12.71
CA PRO A 336 -5.29 4.77 -14.15
C PRO A 336 -4.35 5.83 -14.73
N VAL A 337 -3.97 6.85 -13.93
CA VAL A 337 -3.02 7.89 -14.34
C VAL A 337 -1.63 7.29 -14.55
N LEU A 338 -1.15 6.53 -13.56
CA LEU A 338 0.17 5.91 -13.60
C LEU A 338 0.24 4.81 -14.67
N TYR A 339 -0.82 4.00 -14.79
CA TYR A 339 -0.93 3.00 -15.85
C TYR A 339 -0.99 3.61 -17.24
N GLY A 340 -1.79 4.67 -17.42
CA GLY A 340 -1.90 5.38 -18.69
C GLY A 340 -0.59 6.00 -19.15
N ALA A 341 0.23 6.51 -18.22
CA ALA A 341 1.54 7.08 -18.53
C ALA A 341 2.51 6.07 -19.19
N LEU A 342 2.37 4.77 -18.92
CA LEU A 342 3.23 3.72 -19.50
C LEU A 342 3.09 3.58 -21.02
N PHE A 343 1.99 4.05 -21.60
CA PHE A 343 1.74 3.97 -23.04
C PHE A 343 2.32 5.16 -23.81
N PHE A 344 2.77 6.21 -23.12
CA PHE A 344 3.35 7.39 -23.76
C PHE A 344 4.86 7.22 -23.95
N PRO A 345 5.45 7.92 -24.95
CA PRO A 345 6.89 8.01 -25.06
C PRO A 345 7.51 8.54 -23.76
N VAL A 346 8.70 8.04 -23.42
CA VAL A 346 9.47 8.43 -22.23
C VAL A 346 9.45 9.94 -22.02
N TRP A 347 9.78 10.69 -23.08
CA TRP A 347 9.72 12.15 -23.08
C TRP A 347 8.67 12.67 -24.06
N PRO A 348 7.82 13.64 -23.66
CA PRO A 348 7.74 14.26 -22.34
C PRO A 348 6.78 13.57 -21.37
N LEU A 349 5.69 12.97 -21.86
CA LEU A 349 4.55 12.59 -21.01
C LEU A 349 4.81 11.36 -20.12
N GLY A 350 5.60 10.38 -20.57
CA GLY A 350 5.93 9.19 -19.77
C GLY A 350 6.60 9.53 -18.43
N VAL A 351 7.46 10.54 -18.41
CA VAL A 351 8.13 11.03 -17.18
C VAL A 351 7.37 12.16 -16.50
N LEU A 352 6.85 13.14 -17.24
CA LEU A 352 6.21 14.31 -16.61
C LEU A 352 4.93 13.96 -15.86
N VAL A 353 4.17 12.96 -16.31
CA VAL A 353 2.92 12.57 -15.64
C VAL A 353 3.18 11.97 -14.25
N PRO A 354 4.02 10.93 -14.09
CA PRO A 354 4.34 10.41 -12.74
C PRO A 354 5.05 11.45 -11.87
N VAL A 355 5.91 12.30 -12.43
CA VAL A 355 6.48 13.45 -11.68
C VAL A 355 5.36 14.38 -11.19
N GLY A 356 4.38 14.72 -12.03
CA GLY A 356 3.24 15.53 -11.64
C GLY A 356 2.42 14.91 -10.51
N VAL A 357 2.15 13.60 -10.57
CA VAL A 357 1.48 12.87 -9.48
C VAL A 357 2.30 12.94 -8.19
N ALA A 358 3.61 12.71 -8.26
CA ALA A 358 4.49 12.81 -7.10
C ALA A 358 4.52 14.22 -6.49
N VAL A 359 4.56 15.25 -7.31
CA VAL A 359 4.54 16.65 -6.87
C VAL A 359 3.21 16.99 -6.18
N VAL A 360 2.07 16.57 -6.75
CA VAL A 360 0.75 16.78 -6.13
C VAL A 360 0.67 16.07 -4.78
N MET A 361 1.09 14.80 -4.70
CA MET A 361 1.06 14.03 -3.46
C MET A 361 2.05 14.60 -2.41
N GLY A 362 3.24 15.04 -2.83
CA GLY A 362 4.19 15.73 -1.98
C GLY A 362 3.64 17.06 -1.45
N ALA A 363 2.96 17.84 -2.29
CA ALA A 363 2.29 19.08 -1.88
C ALA A 363 1.19 18.80 -0.85
N VAL A 364 0.41 17.73 -1.01
CA VAL A 364 -0.60 17.30 -0.03
C VAL A 364 0.06 17.00 1.33
N LEU A 365 1.19 16.28 1.36
CA LEU A 365 1.90 15.97 2.60
C LEU A 365 2.47 17.20 3.30
N LEU A 366 2.87 18.23 2.54
CA LEU A 366 3.46 19.46 3.08
C LEU A 366 2.43 20.50 3.50
N LEU A 367 1.33 20.62 2.75
CA LEU A 367 0.33 21.68 2.93
C LEU A 367 -0.84 21.27 3.83
N VAL A 368 -1.14 19.96 3.93
CA VAL A 368 -2.28 19.45 4.71
C VAL A 368 -1.78 18.84 6.03
N GLY A 369 -1.69 19.67 7.08
CA GLY A 369 -1.12 19.26 8.37
C GLY A 369 -1.99 18.31 9.21
N ALA A 370 -3.29 18.20 8.93
CA ALA A 370 -4.27 17.46 9.74
C ALA A 370 -4.53 16.02 9.25
N LEU A 371 -3.65 15.44 8.43
CA LEU A 371 -3.88 14.11 7.88
C LEU A 371 -3.62 12.99 8.90
N PRO A 372 -4.51 11.98 8.98
CA PRO A 372 -4.26 10.80 9.80
C PRO A 372 -3.09 9.98 9.23
N VAL A 373 -2.47 9.16 10.09
CA VAL A 373 -1.23 8.43 9.75
C VAL A 373 -1.41 7.54 8.52
N HIS A 374 -2.54 6.84 8.41
CA HIS A 374 -2.81 5.94 7.27
C HIS A 374 -2.97 6.71 5.94
N ALA A 375 -3.53 7.93 5.96
CA ALA A 375 -3.59 8.81 4.79
C ALA A 375 -2.21 9.30 4.38
N ARG A 376 -1.39 9.73 5.34
CA ARG A 376 -0.01 10.15 5.09
C ARG A 376 0.82 9.03 4.47
N ILE A 377 0.70 7.81 4.99
CA ILE A 377 1.37 6.63 4.43
C ILE A 377 0.90 6.39 2.99
N THR A 378 -0.41 6.45 2.74
CA THR A 378 -0.95 6.17 1.40
C THR A 378 -0.52 7.22 0.37
N VAL A 379 -0.60 8.50 0.71
CA VAL A 379 -0.15 9.60 -0.15
C VAL A 379 1.36 9.51 -0.41
N ALA A 380 2.16 9.21 0.61
CA ALA A 380 3.60 9.00 0.45
C ALA A 380 3.93 7.77 -0.39
N ALA A 381 3.17 6.68 -0.26
CA ALA A 381 3.33 5.48 -1.08
C ALA A 381 3.01 5.76 -2.55
N VAL A 382 1.92 6.48 -2.84
CA VAL A 382 1.58 6.91 -4.21
C VAL A 382 2.67 7.83 -4.78
N ALA A 383 3.14 8.81 -4.01
CA ALA A 383 4.25 9.67 -4.41
C ALA A 383 5.51 8.85 -4.72
N GLY A 384 5.84 7.88 -3.87
CA GLY A 384 6.97 6.98 -4.05
C GLY A 384 6.87 6.12 -5.30
N VAL A 385 5.71 5.49 -5.55
CA VAL A 385 5.49 4.70 -6.78
C VAL A 385 5.61 5.58 -8.02
N ALA A 386 5.04 6.79 -8.00
CA ALA A 386 5.10 7.72 -9.11
C ALA A 386 6.55 8.22 -9.38
N LEU A 387 7.31 8.53 -8.33
CA LEU A 387 8.74 8.87 -8.45
C LEU A 387 9.57 7.69 -8.97
N LEU A 388 9.27 6.47 -8.52
CA LEU A 388 9.97 5.27 -8.98
C LEU A 388 9.71 5.02 -10.47
N GLN A 389 8.46 5.14 -10.91
CA GLN A 389 8.10 5.04 -12.33
C GLN A 389 8.84 6.11 -13.16
N ALA A 390 8.78 7.39 -12.76
CA ALA A 390 9.51 8.47 -13.44
C ALA A 390 11.02 8.21 -13.50
N SER A 391 11.60 7.63 -12.45
CA SER A 391 13.03 7.33 -12.39
C SER A 391 13.41 6.22 -13.37
N ILE A 392 12.65 5.13 -13.39
CA ILE A 392 12.90 3.97 -14.27
C ILE A 392 12.71 4.34 -15.74
N ASP A 393 11.66 5.11 -16.04
CA ASP A 393 11.36 5.51 -17.42
C ASP A 393 12.35 6.57 -17.91
N GLY A 394 12.69 7.55 -17.06
CA GLY A 394 13.47 8.73 -17.42
C GLY A 394 14.99 8.60 -17.31
N ALA A 395 15.50 7.62 -16.56
CA ALA A 395 16.94 7.45 -16.34
C ALA A 395 17.39 6.01 -16.62
N ARG A 396 18.56 5.88 -17.24
CA ARG A 396 19.21 4.59 -17.53
C ARG A 396 20.60 4.53 -16.92
N ASP A 397 21.11 3.32 -16.78
CA ASP A 397 22.48 3.05 -16.36
C ASP A 397 22.88 3.75 -15.05
N ALA A 398 24.08 4.33 -15.00
CA ALA A 398 24.58 5.08 -13.86
C ALA A 398 23.71 6.30 -13.49
N LEU A 399 22.98 6.89 -14.45
CA LEU A 399 22.07 8.01 -14.17
C LEU A 399 20.91 7.57 -13.28
N LEU A 400 20.42 6.33 -13.41
CA LEU A 400 19.37 5.80 -12.53
C LEU A 400 19.83 5.77 -11.06
N ALA A 401 21.08 5.36 -10.81
CA ALA A 401 21.66 5.40 -9.45
C ALA A 401 21.69 6.83 -8.91
N VAL A 402 22.15 7.79 -9.73
CA VAL A 402 22.18 9.22 -9.36
C VAL A 402 20.79 9.73 -8.99
N VAL A 403 19.79 9.46 -9.83
CA VAL A 403 18.40 9.91 -9.60
C VAL A 403 17.81 9.30 -8.34
N LEU A 404 17.92 7.98 -8.15
CA LEU A 404 17.37 7.30 -6.97
C LEU A 404 18.04 7.77 -5.67
N LEU A 405 19.36 7.94 -5.68
CA LEU A 405 20.11 8.44 -4.52
C LEU A 405 19.81 9.92 -4.25
N ALA A 406 19.59 10.74 -5.27
CA ALA A 406 19.17 12.12 -5.10
C ALA A 406 17.77 12.21 -4.45
N ILE A 407 16.81 11.40 -4.93
CA ILE A 407 15.47 11.30 -4.33
C ILE A 407 15.57 10.82 -2.88
N ALA A 408 16.39 9.81 -2.60
CA ALA A 408 16.62 9.30 -1.26
C ALA A 408 17.17 10.39 -0.32
N LEU A 409 18.20 11.12 -0.77
CA LEU A 409 18.80 12.22 -0.04
C LEU A 409 17.78 13.32 0.25
N SER A 410 16.98 13.72 -0.74
CA SER A 410 15.92 14.72 -0.58
C SER A 410 14.86 14.27 0.43
N CYS A 411 14.38 13.03 0.35
CA CYS A 411 13.40 12.49 1.30
C CYS A 411 13.95 12.45 2.72
N CYS A 412 15.20 12.00 2.90
CA CYS A 412 15.85 12.03 4.21
C CYS A 412 16.06 13.46 4.72
N ALA A 413 16.45 14.41 3.86
CA ALA A 413 16.61 15.81 4.24
C ALA A 413 15.27 16.43 4.68
N ILE A 414 14.17 16.13 3.99
CA ILE A 414 12.82 16.55 4.38
C ILE A 414 12.45 15.90 5.72
N GLY A 415 12.68 14.60 5.89
CA GLY A 415 12.45 13.89 7.16
C GLY A 415 13.27 14.46 8.32
N TYR A 416 14.51 14.88 8.06
CA TYR A 416 15.36 15.56 9.02
C TYR A 416 14.77 16.91 9.43
N GLN A 417 14.36 17.74 8.46
CA GLN A 417 13.81 19.08 8.74
C GLN A 417 12.47 19.00 9.49
N LEU A 418 11.53 18.18 9.00
CA LEU A 418 10.17 18.05 9.51
C LEU A 418 10.02 17.06 10.68
N ARG A 419 11.10 16.35 11.04
CA ARG A 419 11.08 15.25 12.03
C ARG A 419 10.05 14.16 11.71
N ASP A 420 9.87 13.89 10.42
CA ASP A 420 8.84 12.99 9.93
C ASP A 420 9.38 11.56 9.68
N ARG A 421 8.64 10.57 10.20
CA ARG A 421 8.95 9.14 10.05
C ARG A 421 8.65 8.63 8.64
N VAL A 422 7.59 9.12 8.01
CA VAL A 422 7.17 8.64 6.69
C VAL A 422 8.22 9.01 5.63
N SER A 423 8.69 10.26 5.67
CA SER A 423 9.77 10.75 4.80
C SER A 423 11.09 9.97 5.00
N LEU A 424 11.42 9.56 6.23
CA LEU A 424 12.58 8.71 6.51
C LEU A 424 12.44 7.33 5.85
N VAL A 425 11.29 6.68 6.00
CA VAL A 425 11.02 5.37 5.39
C VAL A 425 11.12 5.46 3.87
N LEU A 426 10.54 6.49 3.27
CA LEU A 426 10.63 6.72 1.82
C LEU A 426 12.09 6.90 1.38
N GLY A 427 12.87 7.71 2.11
CA GLY A 427 14.30 7.89 1.86
C GLY A 427 15.12 6.60 2.01
N GLN A 428 14.76 5.72 2.94
CA GLN A 428 15.40 4.40 3.07
C GLN A 428 15.05 3.48 1.90
N VAL A 429 13.79 3.45 1.45
CA VAL A 429 13.37 2.63 0.29
C VAL A 429 14.12 3.07 -0.96
N PHE A 430 14.11 4.36 -1.29
CA PHE A 430 14.88 4.89 -2.42
C PHE A 430 16.38 4.74 -2.21
N GLY A 431 16.88 4.86 -0.98
CA GLY A 431 18.28 4.67 -0.64
C GLY A 431 18.75 3.24 -0.89
N VAL A 432 17.94 2.24 -0.54
CA VAL A 432 18.23 0.82 -0.80
C VAL A 432 18.19 0.53 -2.30
N LEU A 433 17.18 1.01 -3.02
CA LEU A 433 17.08 0.85 -4.48
C LEU A 433 18.26 1.54 -5.18
N GLY A 434 18.56 2.79 -4.81
CA GLY A 434 19.69 3.55 -5.34
C GLY A 434 21.04 2.90 -5.01
N ALA A 435 21.22 2.37 -3.80
CA ALA A 435 22.40 1.62 -3.41
C ALA A 435 22.56 0.32 -4.21
N ALA A 436 21.48 -0.40 -4.50
CA ALA A 436 21.52 -1.61 -5.31
C ALA A 436 21.95 -1.30 -6.75
N VAL A 437 21.36 -0.27 -7.38
CA VAL A 437 21.78 0.18 -8.72
C VAL A 437 23.22 0.71 -8.69
N TYR A 438 23.59 1.48 -7.66
CA TYR A 438 24.95 1.97 -7.47
C TYR A 438 25.98 0.84 -7.41
N LEU A 439 25.74 -0.20 -6.61
CA LEU A 439 26.64 -1.36 -6.48
C LEU A 439 26.71 -2.20 -7.77
N ALA A 440 25.68 -2.17 -8.60
CA ALA A 440 25.69 -2.83 -9.91
C ALA A 440 26.63 -2.15 -10.92
N TYR A 441 26.81 -0.82 -10.83
CA TYR A 441 27.69 -0.05 -11.71
C TYR A 441 29.06 0.23 -11.10
N VAL A 442 29.10 0.67 -9.85
CA VAL A 442 30.34 0.79 -9.06
C VAL A 442 30.58 -0.53 -8.35
N ARG A 443 31.07 -1.50 -9.12
CA ARG A 443 31.41 -2.83 -8.61
C ARG A 443 32.80 -2.82 -7.95
N PRO A 444 33.08 -3.73 -6.98
CA PRO A 444 34.36 -3.77 -6.30
C PRO A 444 35.57 -3.91 -7.25
N GLU A 445 35.40 -4.54 -8.42
CA GLU A 445 36.47 -4.70 -9.40
C GLU A 445 36.98 -3.36 -9.94
N LEU A 446 36.14 -2.33 -10.01
CA LEU A 446 36.55 -0.97 -10.44
C LEU A 446 37.49 -0.28 -9.45
N LEU A 447 37.64 -0.82 -8.24
CA LEU A 447 38.58 -0.32 -7.23
C LEU A 447 39.83 -1.19 -7.11
N THR A 448 39.94 -2.27 -7.88
CA THR A 448 41.07 -3.19 -7.84
C THR A 448 41.74 -3.37 -9.19
N ASP A 449 40.97 -3.27 -10.28
CA ASP A 449 41.45 -3.35 -11.65
C ASP A 449 41.48 -1.95 -12.28
N SER A 450 42.69 -1.46 -12.55
CA SER A 450 42.89 -0.14 -13.13
C SER A 450 42.45 -0.06 -14.59
N ALA A 451 42.50 -1.17 -15.35
CA ALA A 451 42.05 -1.18 -16.74
C ALA A 451 40.54 -0.96 -16.84
N GLY A 452 39.76 -1.68 -16.02
CA GLY A 452 38.33 -1.47 -15.87
C GLY A 452 38.00 -0.08 -15.34
N ALA A 453 38.74 0.42 -14.34
CA ALA A 453 38.52 1.74 -13.77
C ALA A 453 38.69 2.85 -14.84
N VAL A 454 39.77 2.82 -15.63
CA VAL A 454 40.03 3.82 -16.68
C VAL A 454 38.96 3.79 -17.77
N LEU A 455 38.45 2.61 -18.13
CA LEU A 455 37.44 2.47 -19.17
C LEU A 455 36.06 3.01 -18.75
N TYR A 456 35.67 2.80 -17.49
CA TYR A 456 34.32 3.10 -17.00
C TYR A 456 34.23 4.33 -16.09
N ALA A 457 35.35 4.87 -15.60
CA ALA A 457 35.35 6.06 -14.76
C ALA A 457 34.72 7.23 -15.51
N GLY A 458 33.61 7.74 -14.98
CA GLY A 458 32.87 8.84 -15.56
C GLY A 458 32.18 9.68 -14.49
N PRO A 459 31.75 10.90 -14.84
CA PRO A 459 31.19 11.86 -13.88
C PRO A 459 29.96 11.32 -13.16
N LEU A 460 29.13 10.50 -13.82
CA LEU A 460 27.94 9.91 -13.21
C LEU A 460 28.29 8.94 -12.07
N LEU A 461 29.34 8.11 -12.22
CA LEU A 461 29.75 7.19 -11.15
C LEU A 461 30.34 7.96 -9.96
N VAL A 462 31.12 9.01 -10.23
CA VAL A 462 31.64 9.91 -9.18
C VAL A 462 30.50 10.57 -8.42
N ILE A 463 29.52 11.14 -9.12
CA ILE A 463 28.34 11.77 -8.51
C ILE A 463 27.54 10.73 -7.71
N ALA A 464 27.32 9.52 -8.26
CA ALA A 464 26.63 8.46 -7.55
C ALA A 464 27.36 8.01 -6.28
N SER A 465 28.70 7.93 -6.29
CA SER A 465 29.51 7.63 -5.11
C SER A 465 29.38 8.72 -4.03
N VAL A 466 29.42 10.00 -4.42
CA VAL A 466 29.23 11.12 -3.48
C VAL A 466 27.81 11.11 -2.90
N LEU A 467 26.80 10.92 -3.75
CA LEU A 467 25.40 10.85 -3.30
C LEU A 467 25.17 9.65 -2.39
N MET A 468 25.77 8.50 -2.65
CA MET A 468 25.67 7.32 -1.78
C MET A 468 26.19 7.62 -0.38
N ALA A 469 27.39 8.21 -0.27
CA ALA A 469 27.97 8.61 1.01
C ALA A 469 27.08 9.64 1.73
N ALA A 470 26.59 10.65 1.01
CA ALA A 470 25.72 11.69 1.55
C ALA A 470 24.37 11.14 2.03
N THR A 471 23.74 10.25 1.26
CA THR A 471 22.47 9.61 1.59
C THR A 471 22.60 8.74 2.84
N VAL A 472 23.64 7.91 2.94
CA VAL A 472 23.90 7.11 4.15
C VAL A 472 24.06 8.00 5.39
N GLY A 473 24.78 9.12 5.26
CA GLY A 473 24.93 10.10 6.34
C GLY A 473 23.62 10.75 6.74
N MET A 474 22.82 11.15 5.75
CA MET A 474 21.52 11.78 5.98
C MET A 474 20.51 10.80 6.60
N VAL A 475 20.52 9.52 6.20
CA VAL A 475 19.71 8.46 6.82
C VAL A 475 20.04 8.35 8.30
N LEU A 476 21.33 8.24 8.67
CA LEU A 476 21.72 8.16 10.08
C LEU A 476 21.33 9.43 10.86
N ALA A 477 21.60 10.61 10.29
CA ALA A 477 21.26 11.88 10.93
C ALA A 477 19.74 12.00 11.18
N THR A 478 18.94 11.54 10.23
CA THR A 478 17.47 11.54 10.32
C THR A 478 16.96 10.50 11.30
N MET A 479 17.50 9.27 11.27
CA MET A 479 17.18 8.22 12.24
C MET A 479 17.43 8.69 13.67
N ALA A 480 18.57 9.35 13.92
CA ALA A 480 18.90 9.92 15.23
C ALA A 480 17.94 11.06 15.62
N ARG A 481 17.57 11.93 14.68
CA ARG A 481 16.70 13.08 14.93
C ARG A 481 15.24 12.71 15.19
N VAL A 482 14.74 11.65 14.56
CA VAL A 482 13.36 11.17 14.68
C VAL A 482 13.20 10.14 15.82
N GLY A 483 14.31 9.70 16.44
CA GLY A 483 14.31 8.70 17.50
C GLY A 483 13.93 7.30 17.00
N TRP A 484 14.28 6.97 15.75
CA TRP A 484 13.96 5.69 15.13
C TRP A 484 14.87 4.55 15.59
N ALA A 485 16.16 4.85 15.83
CA ALA A 485 17.14 3.85 16.26
C ALA A 485 17.12 3.69 17.80
N GLY A 486 16.79 2.49 18.26
CA GLY A 486 16.93 2.14 19.67
C GLY A 486 18.41 1.95 20.09
N PRO A 487 18.74 1.99 21.39
CA PRO A 487 20.12 1.83 21.86
C PRO A 487 20.79 0.52 21.42
N GLN A 488 20.00 -0.54 21.22
CA GLN A 488 20.49 -1.86 20.82
C GLN A 488 20.79 -1.98 19.32
N SER A 489 20.05 -1.28 18.45
CA SER A 489 20.25 -1.34 16.98
C SER A 489 21.19 -0.26 16.45
N ALA A 490 21.42 0.81 17.23
CA ALA A 490 22.35 1.88 16.92
C ALA A 490 23.77 1.43 16.46
N PRO A 491 24.46 0.48 17.13
CA PRO A 491 25.79 0.06 16.69
C PRO A 491 25.76 -0.62 15.32
N THR A 492 24.75 -1.46 15.05
CA THR A 492 24.61 -2.16 13.76
C THR A 492 24.40 -1.18 12.61
N HIS A 493 23.50 -0.21 12.77
CA HIS A 493 23.28 0.82 11.76
C HIS A 493 24.53 1.67 11.51
N ALA A 494 25.30 1.95 12.55
CA ALA A 494 26.51 2.74 12.43
C ALA A 494 27.66 1.97 11.76
N VAL A 495 27.79 0.66 12.01
CA VAL A 495 28.75 -0.20 11.29
C VAL A 495 28.38 -0.29 9.81
N LEU A 496 27.12 -0.58 9.49
CA LEU A 496 26.65 -0.67 8.09
C LEU A 496 26.89 0.65 7.36
N ALA A 497 26.50 1.77 7.97
CA ALA A 497 26.72 3.09 7.40
C ALA A 497 28.21 3.42 7.26
N GLY A 498 29.04 3.07 8.24
CA GLY A 498 30.49 3.25 8.18
C GLY A 498 31.12 2.49 7.01
N VAL A 499 30.75 1.22 6.82
CA VAL A 499 31.22 0.41 5.68
C VAL A 499 30.73 1.00 4.35
N SER A 500 29.46 1.38 4.26
CA SER A 500 28.91 1.98 3.03
C SER A 500 29.56 3.32 2.70
N MET A 501 29.81 4.17 3.69
CA MET A 501 30.53 5.44 3.52
C MET A 501 31.99 5.23 3.14
N LEU A 502 32.67 4.26 3.74
CA LEU A 502 34.06 3.94 3.43
C LEU A 502 34.19 3.47 1.97
N TYR A 503 33.31 2.57 1.54
CA TYR A 503 33.25 2.11 0.17
C TYR A 503 32.96 3.23 -0.82
N SER A 504 31.84 3.94 -0.62
CA SER A 504 31.40 4.99 -1.54
C SER A 504 32.33 6.21 -1.55
N GLY A 505 32.88 6.61 -0.41
CA GLY A 505 33.86 7.70 -0.34
C GLY A 505 35.19 7.33 -1.00
N THR A 506 35.67 6.08 -0.83
CA THR A 506 36.86 5.60 -1.55
C THR A 506 36.62 5.58 -3.05
N ALA A 507 35.47 5.05 -3.49
CA ALA A 507 35.09 5.04 -4.89
C ALA A 507 35.00 6.45 -5.48
N ALA A 508 34.44 7.42 -4.74
CA ALA A 508 34.36 8.81 -5.20
C ALA A 508 35.76 9.39 -5.48
N VAL A 509 36.72 9.20 -4.58
CA VAL A 509 38.08 9.74 -4.73
C VAL A 509 38.86 9.00 -5.84
N VAL A 510 38.79 7.66 -5.86
CA VAL A 510 39.48 6.84 -6.87
C VAL A 510 38.95 7.10 -8.28
N LEU A 511 37.63 7.08 -8.45
CA LEU A 511 37.01 7.32 -9.76
C LEU A 511 37.22 8.77 -10.21
N SER A 512 37.27 9.74 -9.29
CA SER A 512 37.62 11.12 -9.64
C SER A 512 39.05 11.22 -10.15
N GLY A 513 40.03 10.65 -9.44
CA GLY A 513 41.44 10.64 -9.87
C GLY A 513 41.63 9.94 -11.22
N THR A 514 40.96 8.80 -11.39
CA THR A 514 40.97 8.01 -12.62
C THR A 514 40.34 8.78 -13.78
N ALA A 515 39.18 9.42 -13.59
CA ALA A 515 38.51 10.19 -14.63
C ALA A 515 39.25 11.48 -15.01
N LEU A 516 39.93 12.13 -14.04
CA LEU A 516 40.68 13.37 -14.29
C LEU A 516 41.95 13.14 -15.12
N LEU A 517 42.66 12.06 -14.85
CA LEU A 517 43.95 11.76 -15.52
C LEU A 517 43.80 10.76 -16.67
N GLY A 518 42.70 10.00 -16.73
CA GLY A 518 42.36 9.08 -17.82
C GLY A 518 43.35 7.92 -17.98
N ASN A 519 44.15 7.62 -16.96
CA ASN A 519 45.23 6.65 -17.02
C ASN A 519 45.42 5.92 -15.68
N ASN A 520 46.34 4.93 -15.67
CA ASN A 520 46.67 4.15 -14.48
C ASN A 520 47.21 5.03 -13.33
N ASP A 521 47.98 6.08 -13.65
CA ASP A 521 48.54 6.98 -12.64
C ASP A 521 47.42 7.67 -11.84
N GLY A 522 46.32 8.05 -12.51
CA GLY A 522 45.15 8.62 -11.85
C GLY A 522 44.43 7.66 -10.91
N PHE A 523 44.37 6.39 -11.28
CA PHE A 523 43.85 5.33 -10.42
C PHE A 523 44.71 5.16 -9.16
N LEU A 524 46.03 5.08 -9.32
CA LEU A 524 46.97 4.95 -8.21
C LEU A 524 46.96 6.18 -7.29
N LEU A 525 47.02 7.39 -7.85
CA LEU A 525 46.91 8.63 -7.08
C LEU A 525 45.58 8.72 -6.34
N GLY A 526 44.48 8.29 -6.96
CA GLY A 526 43.16 8.20 -6.32
C GLY A 526 43.17 7.30 -5.08
N HIS A 527 43.79 6.12 -5.16
CA HIS A 527 43.91 5.23 -4.00
C HIS A 527 44.75 5.82 -2.86
N GLY A 528 45.87 6.47 -3.19
CA GLY A 528 46.72 7.14 -2.21
C GLY A 528 46.01 8.32 -1.53
N LEU A 529 45.33 9.17 -2.31
CA LEU A 529 44.55 10.30 -1.80
C LEU A 529 43.36 9.83 -0.95
N ALA A 530 42.72 8.73 -1.29
CA ALA A 530 41.65 8.16 -0.49
C ALA A 530 42.16 7.77 0.91
N THR A 531 43.33 7.12 1.00
CA THR A 531 43.94 6.75 2.30
C THR A 531 44.28 7.97 3.14
N VAL A 532 44.92 8.97 2.54
CA VAL A 532 45.25 10.23 3.21
C VAL A 532 43.99 10.94 3.70
N SER A 533 42.93 10.98 2.89
CA SER A 533 41.65 11.60 3.24
C SER A 533 40.98 10.92 4.42
N TRP A 534 40.93 9.58 4.44
CA TRP A 534 40.37 8.83 5.58
C TRP A 534 41.19 9.01 6.86
N MET A 535 42.52 9.09 6.75
CA MET A 535 43.38 9.41 7.91
C MET A 535 43.10 10.81 8.44
N ALA A 536 42.97 11.82 7.56
CA ALA A 536 42.64 13.18 7.97
C ALA A 536 41.26 13.24 8.66
N VAL A 537 40.25 12.55 8.13
CA VAL A 537 38.92 12.44 8.75
C VAL A 537 38.99 11.76 10.11
N SER A 538 39.80 10.70 10.25
CA SER A 538 40.03 10.03 11.54
C SER A 538 40.59 10.97 12.60
N VAL A 539 41.66 11.70 12.27
CA VAL A 539 42.27 12.69 13.17
C VAL A 539 41.26 13.78 13.55
N ALA A 540 40.48 14.27 12.58
CA ALA A 540 39.44 15.26 12.83
C ALA A 540 38.35 14.73 13.79
N LEU A 541 37.90 13.48 13.63
CA LEU A 541 36.92 12.84 14.52
C LEU A 541 37.46 12.67 15.94
N LEU A 542 38.74 12.27 16.09
CA LEU A 542 39.40 12.14 17.38
C LEU A 542 39.45 13.49 18.12
N LEU A 543 39.87 14.56 17.43
CA LEU A 543 39.94 15.92 18.00
C LEU A 543 38.55 16.49 18.28
N ALA A 544 37.57 16.27 17.40
CA ALA A 544 36.19 16.72 17.61
C ALA A 544 35.53 16.03 18.81
N GLY A 545 35.83 14.75 19.04
CA GLY A 545 35.37 14.00 20.21
C GLY A 545 35.88 14.56 21.53
N LEU A 546 37.09 15.12 21.56
CA LEU A 546 37.65 15.78 22.76
C LEU A 546 37.17 17.22 22.92
N ARG A 547 37.10 18.00 21.84
CA ARG A 547 36.80 19.44 21.88
C ARG A 547 35.31 19.76 21.93
N ARG A 548 34.53 19.26 20.96
CA ARG A 548 33.17 19.75 20.65
C ARG A 548 32.08 18.85 21.21
N TYR A 549 32.31 17.54 21.27
CA TYR A 549 31.31 16.55 21.67
C TYR A 549 31.68 15.86 22.98
N ARG A 550 32.04 16.68 23.98
CA ARG A 550 32.44 16.27 25.34
C ARG A 550 31.39 15.29 25.91
N GLY A 551 31.79 14.07 26.24
CA GLY A 551 30.94 13.00 26.78
C GLY A 551 30.34 12.02 25.76
N ARG A 552 30.50 12.25 24.45
CA ARG A 552 29.98 11.38 23.38
C ARG A 552 31.07 10.44 22.86
N SER A 553 31.33 9.36 23.61
CA SER A 553 32.44 8.41 23.34
C SER A 553 32.45 7.77 21.94
N TRP A 554 31.34 7.84 21.22
CA TRP A 554 31.21 7.34 19.85
C TRP A 554 32.18 8.02 18.87
N PHE A 555 32.35 9.35 18.93
CA PHE A 555 33.23 10.09 18.00
C PHE A 555 34.69 9.61 18.09
N THR A 556 35.19 9.48 19.32
CA THR A 556 36.55 9.03 19.58
C THR A 556 36.75 7.57 19.15
N ARG A 557 35.77 6.68 19.44
CA ARG A 557 35.84 5.27 18.99
C ARG A 557 35.86 5.15 17.46
N THR A 558 34.97 5.87 16.77
CA THR A 558 34.95 5.88 15.30
C THR A 558 36.25 6.43 14.72
N GLY A 559 36.81 7.48 15.32
CA GLY A 559 38.11 8.02 14.94
C GLY A 559 39.21 6.96 15.02
N PHE A 560 39.33 6.24 16.14
CA PHE A 560 40.34 5.18 16.30
C PHE A 560 40.14 3.99 15.34
N VAL A 561 38.90 3.54 15.15
CA VAL A 561 38.59 2.46 14.19
C VAL A 561 38.96 2.87 12.77
N LEU A 562 38.64 4.12 12.38
CA LEU A 562 38.97 4.65 11.07
C LEU A 562 40.49 4.81 10.87
N ALA A 563 41.24 5.22 11.91
CA ALA A 563 42.70 5.25 11.88
C ALA A 563 43.27 3.85 11.64
N ALA A 564 42.80 2.86 12.41
CA ALA A 564 43.25 1.48 12.29
C ALA A 564 42.96 0.91 10.89
N MET A 565 41.78 1.19 10.33
CA MET A 565 41.44 0.79 8.95
C MET A 565 42.30 1.49 7.90
N ALA A 566 42.56 2.78 8.04
CA ALA A 566 43.43 3.53 7.12
C ALA A 566 44.87 3.00 7.14
N VAL A 567 45.42 2.71 8.33
CA VAL A 567 46.73 2.06 8.48
C VAL A 567 46.74 0.66 7.88
N ALA A 568 45.71 -0.14 8.15
CA ALA A 568 45.61 -1.49 7.58
C ALA A 568 45.58 -1.44 6.04
N LYS A 569 44.78 -0.54 5.44
CA LYS A 569 44.77 -0.34 3.98
C LYS A 569 46.15 0.08 3.45
N LEU A 570 46.81 1.00 4.15
CA LEU A 570 48.14 1.50 3.77
C LEU A 570 49.17 0.36 3.63
N PHE A 571 49.14 -0.60 4.57
CA PHE A 571 50.08 -1.74 4.56
C PHE A 571 49.62 -2.91 3.68
N LEU A 572 48.33 -3.23 3.66
CA LEU A 572 47.83 -4.44 2.97
C LEU A 572 47.59 -4.20 1.48
N PHE A 573 47.05 -3.04 1.11
CA PHE A 573 46.67 -2.73 -0.26
C PHE A 573 47.62 -1.73 -0.90
N ASP A 574 47.85 -0.58 -0.26
CA ASP A 574 48.62 0.50 -0.89
C ASP A 574 50.10 0.12 -1.09
N LEU A 575 50.67 -0.72 -0.22
CA LEU A 575 52.02 -1.28 -0.40
C LEU A 575 52.10 -2.23 -1.62
N ALA A 576 51.03 -2.94 -1.94
CA ALA A 576 51.00 -3.88 -3.06
C ALA A 576 50.66 -3.17 -4.39
N THR A 577 49.80 -2.15 -4.33
CA THR A 577 49.16 -1.55 -5.51
C THR A 577 49.80 -0.23 -5.96
N LEU A 578 50.27 0.63 -5.04
CA LEU A 578 50.80 1.96 -5.43
C LEU A 578 52.22 1.89 -6.00
N ASP A 579 52.47 2.64 -7.07
CA ASP A 579 53.82 2.86 -7.61
C ASP A 579 54.69 3.71 -6.67
N GLY A 580 56.02 3.59 -6.83
CA GLY A 580 57.02 4.05 -5.86
C GLY A 580 56.80 5.46 -5.31
N VAL A 581 56.54 6.45 -6.16
CA VAL A 581 56.34 7.85 -5.74
C VAL A 581 55.03 8.05 -4.98
N ALA A 582 53.91 7.51 -5.49
CA ALA A 582 52.60 7.62 -4.85
C ALA A 582 52.58 6.90 -3.50
N ARG A 583 53.24 5.74 -3.41
CA ARG A 583 53.45 4.98 -2.18
C ARG A 583 54.23 5.77 -1.13
N ILE A 584 55.39 6.32 -1.51
CA ILE A 584 56.22 7.13 -0.60
C ILE A 584 55.41 8.33 -0.08
N GLY A 585 54.72 9.04 -0.98
CA GLY A 585 53.88 10.19 -0.61
C GLY A 585 52.77 9.82 0.37
N ALA A 586 52.02 8.75 0.08
CA ALA A 586 50.94 8.28 0.96
C ALA A 586 51.47 7.89 2.35
N PHE A 587 52.60 7.19 2.45
CA PHE A 587 53.22 6.80 3.72
C PHE A 587 53.71 8.01 4.52
N ILE A 588 54.42 8.95 3.90
CA ILE A 588 54.94 10.14 4.57
C ILE A 588 53.78 11.00 5.10
N VAL A 589 52.81 11.33 4.25
CA VAL A 589 51.69 12.19 4.64
C VAL A 589 50.84 11.54 5.72
N THR A 590 50.51 10.25 5.56
CA THR A 590 49.74 9.50 6.57
C THR A 590 50.49 9.40 7.91
N GLY A 591 51.80 9.16 7.87
CA GLY A 591 52.65 9.13 9.07
C GLY A 591 52.72 10.49 9.78
N LEU A 592 52.85 11.58 9.03
CA LEU A 592 52.82 12.94 9.57
C LEU A 592 51.45 13.29 10.17
N LEU A 593 50.35 12.87 9.53
CA LEU A 593 49.00 13.04 10.08
C LEU A 593 48.81 12.29 11.40
N LEU A 594 49.37 11.07 11.54
CA LEU A 594 49.32 10.33 12.80
C LEU A 594 50.17 10.99 13.90
N LEU A 595 51.39 11.44 13.59
CA LEU A 595 52.25 12.16 14.54
C LEU A 595 51.61 13.48 15.00
N GLY A 596 51.17 14.29 14.03
CA GLY A 596 50.49 15.56 14.31
C GLY A 596 49.15 15.36 15.03
N GLY A 597 48.34 14.41 14.59
CA GLY A 597 47.06 14.08 15.21
C GLY A 597 47.23 13.55 16.64
N GLY A 598 48.21 12.67 16.87
CA GLY A 598 48.52 12.10 18.19
C GLY A 598 49.00 13.14 19.18
N THR A 599 49.90 14.05 18.77
CA THR A 599 50.38 15.16 19.60
C THR A 599 49.26 16.15 19.95
N LEU A 600 48.42 16.53 18.98
CA LEU A 600 47.25 17.38 19.22
C LEU A 600 46.23 16.70 20.15
N TYR A 601 45.97 15.41 19.95
CA TYR A 601 45.07 14.63 20.81
C TYR A 601 45.59 14.54 22.25
N ALA A 602 46.89 14.25 22.43
CA ALA A 602 47.53 14.17 23.74
C ALA A 602 47.46 15.51 24.49
N ARG A 603 47.70 16.62 23.78
CA ARG A 603 47.57 17.97 24.34
C ARG A 603 46.14 18.28 24.81
N GLU A 604 45.13 18.02 23.98
CA GLU A 604 43.72 18.24 24.32
C GLU A 604 43.20 17.32 25.43
N TYR A 605 43.78 16.12 25.53
CA TYR A 605 43.47 15.20 26.62
C TYR A 605 44.07 15.69 27.95
N ALA A 606 45.31 16.20 27.93
CA ALA A 606 45.99 16.75 29.10
C ALA A 606 45.27 17.98 29.67
N THR A 607 44.90 18.94 28.81
CA THR A 607 44.14 20.13 29.23
C THR A 607 42.79 19.76 29.85
N ARG A 608 42.10 18.76 29.29
CA ARG A 608 40.87 18.22 29.87
C ARG A 608 41.08 17.60 31.25
N SER A 609 42.15 16.82 31.44
CA SER A 609 42.43 16.24 32.74
C SER A 609 42.66 17.31 33.80
N GLU A 610 43.41 18.36 33.46
CA GLU A 610 43.66 19.51 34.35
C GLU A 610 42.35 20.21 34.77
N GLU A 611 41.45 20.52 33.82
CA GLU A 611 40.12 21.12 34.09
C GLU A 611 39.27 20.26 35.05
N LEU A 612 39.24 18.93 34.86
CA LEU A 612 38.49 18.00 35.73
C LEU A 612 39.07 17.88 37.14
N THR A 613 40.39 18.06 37.30
CA THR A 613 41.04 18.08 38.62
C THR A 613 40.79 19.40 39.36
N ALA A 614 40.66 20.52 38.63
CA ALA A 614 40.39 21.83 39.20
C ALA A 614 38.91 22.00 39.66
N GLU A 615 37.96 21.31 39.03
CA GLU A 615 36.52 21.37 39.38
C GLU A 615 36.08 20.46 40.54
N ARG A 616 36.94 19.53 41.00
CA ARG A 616 36.65 18.73 42.21
C ARG A 616 37.16 19.50 43.44
N PRO A 617 36.29 20.07 44.32
CA PRO A 617 36.77 20.60 45.58
C PRO A 617 37.39 19.45 46.37
N VAL A 618 38.61 19.69 46.85
CA VAL A 618 39.29 18.80 47.79
C VAL A 618 38.42 18.74 49.05
N THR A 619 37.73 17.61 49.24
CA THR A 619 37.08 17.27 50.52
C THR A 619 38.11 16.90 51.56
#